data_AF-A0A9P8F060-F1
#
_entry.id   AF-A0A9P8F060-F1
#
_cell.length_a   1.000
_cell.length_b   1.000
_cell.length_c   1.000
_cell.angle_alpha   90.00
_cell.angle_beta   90.00
_cell.angle_gamma   90.00
#
_symmetry.space_group_name_H-M   'P 1'
#
loop_
_entity.id
_entity.type
_entity.pdbx_description
1 polymer ?
#
loop_
_entity_poly.entity_id
_entity_poly.type
_entity_poly.pdbx_seq_one_letter_code
_entity_poly.pdbx_strand_id
1 'polypeptide(L)'
;KAQSTLFRWRAQQAADLGILDTTRTRRPKAISQQESVPTCERWRGQVLKEISRKVSKIQDLSLSDFQIRDLNDELNKLFKEKWQWEMRIRELGGPNYMRGGGRVVDEEGREIQGGGKGYRYFGRAKELPGVKELFEAAKVKPQEEKALETRSDLRHKVDASYYGYNLDEEDGTLLAYEAQKEKEAFEHTMEDQEAEDADWEPLPG
;
A
#
# COMPACT_ATOMS: atom_id res chain seq x y z
N LYS A 1 31.83 38.75 -2.42
CA LYS A 1 31.92 38.92 -3.90
C LYS A 1 31.12 37.82 -4.61
N ALA A 2 29.81 37.97 -4.78
CA ALA A 2 28.93 37.00 -5.47
C ALA A 2 28.33 37.54 -6.78
N GLN A 3 28.75 38.74 -7.20
CA GLN A 3 28.21 39.47 -8.37
C GLN A 3 29.30 39.92 -9.35
N SER A 4 30.54 39.41 -9.23
CA SER A 4 31.60 39.76 -10.18
C SER A 4 31.33 39.14 -11.56
N THR A 5 31.84 39.77 -12.62
CA THR A 5 31.76 39.31 -14.00
C THR A 5 32.29 37.89 -14.18
N LEU A 6 33.42 37.58 -13.54
CA LEU A 6 34.03 36.25 -13.54
C LEU A 6 33.13 35.19 -12.88
N PHE A 7 32.45 35.54 -11.78
CA PHE A 7 31.50 34.63 -11.14
C PHE A 7 30.27 34.37 -12.01
N ARG A 8 29.76 35.40 -12.71
CA ARG A 8 28.66 35.23 -13.70
C ARG A 8 29.09 34.37 -14.88
N TRP A 9 30.30 34.56 -15.40
CA TRP A 9 30.85 33.75 -16.49
C TRP A 9 31.02 32.27 -16.09
N ARG A 10 31.56 31.98 -14.90
CA ARG A 10 31.64 30.60 -14.38
C ARG A 10 30.27 29.97 -14.16
N ALA A 11 29.30 30.73 -13.66
CA ALA A 11 27.92 30.24 -13.50
C ALA A 11 27.27 29.94 -14.86
N GLN A 12 27.53 30.76 -15.87
CA GLN A 12 27.07 30.52 -17.24
C GLN A 12 27.73 29.29 -17.86
N GLN A 13 29.05 29.13 -17.70
CA GLN A 13 29.77 27.92 -18.14
C GLN A 13 29.24 26.65 -17.46
N ALA A 14 28.92 26.70 -16.16
CA ALA A 14 28.32 25.57 -15.46
C ALA A 14 26.88 25.27 -15.94
N ALA A 15 26.10 26.30 -16.27
CA ALA A 15 24.78 26.15 -16.86
C ALA A 15 24.86 25.53 -18.27
N ASP A 16 25.83 25.93 -19.08
CA ASP A 16 26.10 25.36 -20.42
C ASP A 16 26.53 23.88 -20.33
N LEU A 17 27.19 23.50 -19.24
CA LEU A 17 27.51 22.09 -18.90
C LEU A 17 26.30 21.31 -18.33
N GLY A 18 25.10 21.90 -18.31
CA GLY A 18 23.88 21.27 -17.79
C GLY A 18 23.81 21.16 -16.27
N ILE A 19 24.72 21.83 -15.54
CA ILE A 19 24.71 21.85 -14.08
C ILE A 19 23.75 22.96 -13.61
N LEU A 20 22.48 22.57 -13.40
CA LEU A 20 21.47 23.42 -12.76
C LEU A 20 21.87 23.77 -11.32
N ASP A 21 22.03 25.07 -11.05
CA ASP A 21 22.16 25.63 -9.70
C ASP A 21 20.78 25.83 -9.04
N THR A 22 20.28 24.77 -8.43
CA THR A 22 18.99 24.76 -7.72
C THR A 22 18.90 25.75 -6.55
N THR A 23 20.04 26.30 -6.08
CA THR A 23 20.01 27.27 -4.97
C THR A 23 19.57 28.66 -5.43
N ARG A 24 19.81 28.98 -6.70
CA ARG A 24 19.60 30.31 -7.26
C ARG A 24 18.46 30.36 -8.27
N THR A 25 18.21 29.25 -8.98
CA THR A 25 17.06 29.13 -9.86
C THR A 25 15.78 28.90 -9.05
N ARG A 26 14.70 29.62 -9.37
CA ARG A 26 13.38 29.34 -8.80
C ARG A 26 12.86 28.02 -9.34
N ARG A 27 12.26 27.24 -8.46
CA ARG A 27 11.63 25.97 -8.82
C ARG A 27 10.50 26.19 -9.83
N PRO A 28 10.41 25.38 -10.90
CA PRO A 28 9.34 25.46 -11.88
C PRO A 28 7.98 25.21 -11.22
N LYS A 29 6.96 26.00 -11.60
CA LYS A 29 5.58 25.77 -11.15
C LYS A 29 4.91 24.60 -11.88
N ALA A 30 5.22 24.44 -13.16
CA ALA A 30 4.69 23.37 -14.00
C ALA A 30 5.66 22.18 -13.99
N ILE A 31 5.45 21.26 -13.04
CA ILE A 31 6.28 20.06 -12.89
C ILE A 31 6.18 19.15 -14.12
N SER A 32 5.00 19.10 -14.75
CA SER A 32 4.72 18.29 -15.95
C SER A 32 5.56 18.68 -17.17
N GLN A 33 6.06 19.91 -17.24
CA GLN A 33 6.88 20.38 -18.37
C GLN A 33 8.34 19.91 -18.27
N GLN A 34 8.77 19.33 -17.15
CA GLN A 34 10.13 18.84 -17.00
C GLN A 34 10.27 17.45 -17.63
N GLU A 35 11.25 17.28 -18.50
CA GLU A 35 11.46 16.03 -19.26
C GLU A 35 12.69 15.24 -18.78
N SER A 36 13.58 15.87 -18.02
CA SER A 36 14.82 15.27 -17.54
C SER A 36 14.68 14.74 -16.11
N VAL A 37 14.92 13.44 -15.93
CA VAL A 37 14.94 12.78 -14.61
C VAL A 37 15.97 13.41 -13.67
N PRO A 38 17.26 13.61 -14.06
CA PRO A 38 18.24 14.25 -13.19
C PRO A 38 17.82 15.63 -12.69
N THR A 39 17.17 16.43 -13.54
CA THR A 39 16.63 17.74 -13.16
C THR A 39 15.53 17.60 -12.11
N CYS A 40 14.58 16.69 -12.33
CA CYS A 40 13.50 16.43 -11.38
C CYS A 40 14.03 15.95 -10.02
N GLU A 41 15.06 15.11 -10.00
CA GLU A 41 15.69 14.64 -8.76
C GLU A 41 16.35 15.77 -7.96
N ARG A 42 17.02 16.71 -8.65
CA ARG A 42 17.60 17.90 -7.98
C ARG A 42 16.51 18.77 -7.34
N TRP A 43 15.40 19.02 -8.04
CA TRP A 43 14.28 19.77 -7.50
C TRP A 43 13.60 19.05 -6.33
N ARG A 44 13.39 17.74 -6.44
CA ARG A 44 12.93 16.89 -5.33
C ARG A 44 13.86 17.02 -4.11
N GLY A 45 15.17 16.97 -4.32
CA GLY A 45 16.16 17.16 -3.26
C GLY A 45 16.06 18.52 -2.58
N GLN A 46 15.77 19.58 -3.32
CA GLN A 46 15.52 20.90 -2.74
C GLN A 46 14.25 20.94 -1.89
N VAL A 47 13.15 20.35 -2.36
CA VAL A 47 11.90 20.23 -1.59
C VAL A 47 12.17 19.50 -0.27
N LEU A 48 12.92 18.40 -0.30
CA LEU A 48 13.27 17.64 0.90
C LEU A 48 14.08 18.46 1.92
N LYS A 49 15.03 19.28 1.45
CA LYS A 49 15.79 20.20 2.31
C LYS A 49 14.90 21.29 2.95
N GLU A 50 13.89 21.76 2.23
CA GLU A 50 12.90 22.71 2.78
C GLU A 50 12.00 22.04 3.82
N ILE A 51 11.52 20.82 3.55
CA ILE A 51 10.74 20.01 4.50
C ILE A 51 11.55 19.80 5.78
N SER A 52 12.79 19.31 5.68
CA SER A 52 13.64 19.04 6.85
C SER A 52 13.82 20.28 7.73
N ARG A 53 14.13 21.44 7.14
CA ARG A 53 14.25 22.70 7.89
C ARG A 53 12.96 23.11 8.60
N LYS A 54 11.81 22.96 7.94
CA LYS A 54 10.51 23.30 8.56
C LYS A 54 10.06 22.30 9.61
N VAL A 55 10.37 21.01 9.44
CA VAL A 55 10.11 19.97 10.45
C VAL A 55 10.96 20.22 11.70
N SER A 56 12.20 20.68 11.57
CA SER A 56 12.97 21.11 12.75
C SER A 56 12.35 22.37 13.38
N LYS A 57 12.04 23.39 12.57
CA LYS A 57 11.48 24.66 13.06
C LYS A 57 10.15 24.51 13.79
N ILE A 58 9.26 23.61 13.37
CA ILE A 58 7.94 23.46 14.00
C ILE A 58 8.02 22.96 15.45
N GLN A 59 9.17 22.40 15.86
CA GLN A 59 9.42 21.96 17.23
C GLN A 59 9.88 23.09 18.16
N ASP A 60 10.18 24.28 17.63
CA ASP A 60 10.64 25.41 18.43
C ASP A 60 9.55 25.85 19.43
N LEU A 61 9.91 25.89 20.72
CA LEU A 61 8.99 26.24 21.81
C LEU A 61 8.53 27.70 21.77
N SER A 62 9.31 28.58 21.15
CA SER A 62 9.03 30.02 21.07
C SER A 62 7.96 30.38 20.03
N LEU A 63 7.50 29.43 19.22
CA LEU A 63 6.50 29.68 18.19
C LEU A 63 5.10 29.74 18.79
N SER A 64 4.30 30.69 18.29
CA SER A 64 2.88 30.76 18.63
C SER A 64 2.05 29.71 17.88
N ASP A 65 0.88 29.39 18.42
CA ASP A 65 -0.05 28.45 17.81
C ASP A 65 -0.41 28.80 16.35
N PHE A 66 -0.53 30.08 16.02
CA PHE A 66 -0.79 30.53 14.65
C PHE A 66 0.40 30.24 13.73
N GLN A 67 1.62 30.51 14.18
CA GLN A 67 2.83 30.22 13.41
C GLN A 67 3.01 28.71 13.19
N ILE A 68 2.66 27.89 14.18
CA ILE A 68 2.68 26.43 14.06
C ILE A 68 1.67 25.97 13.00
N ARG A 69 0.46 26.54 12.96
CA ARG A 69 -0.54 26.25 11.91
C ARG A 69 -0.03 26.61 10.51
N ASP A 70 0.54 27.81 10.35
CA ASP A 70 1.11 28.24 9.06
C ASP A 70 2.25 27.34 8.60
N LEU A 71 3.17 26.97 9.50
CA LEU A 71 4.25 26.04 9.21
C LEU A 71 3.72 24.65 8.81
N ASN A 72 2.65 24.19 9.45
CA ASN A 72 2.02 22.92 9.12
C ASN A 72 1.36 22.95 7.73
N ASP A 73 0.72 24.06 7.35
CA ASP A 73 0.18 24.27 6.00
C ASP A 73 1.28 24.28 4.95
N GLU A 74 2.37 24.99 5.22
CA GLU A 74 3.54 25.03 4.34
C GLU A 74 4.17 23.64 4.18
N LEU A 75 4.30 22.86 5.26
CA LEU A 75 4.76 21.47 5.19
C LEU A 75 3.83 20.62 4.33
N ASN A 76 2.51 20.71 4.51
CA ASN A 76 1.55 19.99 3.68
C ASN A 76 1.67 20.35 2.19
N LYS A 77 1.87 21.64 1.87
CA LYS A 77 2.12 22.10 0.49
C LYS A 77 3.40 21.48 -0.08
N LEU A 78 4.50 21.51 0.67
CA LEU A 78 5.78 20.94 0.26
C LEU A 78 5.73 19.43 0.08
N PHE A 79 5.02 18.69 0.94
CA PHE A 79 4.87 17.25 0.77
C PHE A 79 3.99 16.89 -0.44
N LYS A 80 2.94 17.67 -0.74
CA LYS A 80 2.16 17.51 -1.97
C LYS A 80 3.05 17.74 -3.18
N GLU A 81 3.88 18.78 -3.14
CA GLU A 81 4.81 19.08 -4.21
C GLU A 81 5.88 18.00 -4.38
N LYS A 82 6.47 17.51 -3.28
CA LYS A 82 7.38 16.37 -3.26
C LYS A 82 6.75 15.17 -3.98
N TRP A 83 5.49 14.87 -3.67
CA TRP A 83 4.75 13.79 -4.31
C TRP A 83 4.61 14.00 -5.82
N GLN A 84 4.30 15.22 -6.27
CA GLN A 84 4.23 15.55 -7.70
C GLN A 84 5.59 15.32 -8.40
N TRP A 85 6.69 15.71 -7.76
CA TRP A 85 8.03 15.44 -8.30
C TRP A 85 8.34 13.94 -8.36
N GLU A 86 8.00 13.18 -7.33
CA GLU A 86 8.20 11.72 -7.32
C GLU A 86 7.34 11.01 -8.37
N MET A 87 6.11 11.49 -8.58
CA MET A 87 5.25 11.00 -9.65
C MET A 87 5.84 11.32 -11.02
N ARG A 88 6.31 12.55 -11.24
CA ARG A 88 6.91 12.93 -12.52
C ARG A 88 8.17 12.13 -12.82
N ILE A 89 9.02 11.89 -11.83
CA ILE A 89 10.21 11.04 -11.99
C ILE A 89 9.80 9.63 -12.44
N ARG A 90 8.75 9.07 -11.84
CA ARG A 90 8.23 7.75 -12.23
C ARG A 90 7.67 7.75 -13.66
N GLU A 91 6.91 8.77 -14.05
CA GLU A 91 6.37 8.90 -15.42
C GLU A 91 7.48 8.96 -16.47
N LEU A 92 8.60 9.59 -16.16
CA LEU A 92 9.78 9.67 -17.01
C LEU A 92 10.64 8.39 -17.01
N GLY A 93 10.20 7.32 -16.31
CA GLY A 93 10.93 6.06 -16.21
C GLY A 93 12.07 6.04 -15.19
N GLY A 94 12.12 7.03 -14.29
CA GLY A 94 13.10 7.10 -13.21
C GLY A 94 12.75 6.26 -11.97
N PRO A 95 13.57 6.34 -10.91
CA PRO A 95 13.39 5.54 -9.69
C PRO A 95 12.04 5.77 -9.01
N ASN A 96 11.42 4.68 -8.54
CA ASN A 96 10.13 4.75 -7.84
C ASN A 96 10.32 5.05 -6.34
N TYR A 97 10.41 6.33 -6.01
CA TYR A 97 10.52 6.83 -4.63
C TYR A 97 9.26 6.60 -3.77
N MET A 98 8.12 6.30 -4.39
CA MET A 98 6.86 6.02 -3.69
C MET A 98 6.81 4.62 -3.07
N ARG A 99 7.59 3.66 -3.62
CA ARG A 99 7.58 2.25 -3.17
C ARG A 99 8.35 2.03 -1.86
N GLY A 100 9.39 2.83 -1.61
CA GLY A 100 10.24 2.72 -0.42
C GLY A 100 9.83 3.63 0.74
N GLY A 101 8.86 4.53 0.52
CA GLY A 101 8.30 5.36 1.58
C GLY A 101 7.37 4.50 2.44
N GLY A 102 7.95 3.75 3.39
CA GLY A 102 7.19 3.06 4.43
C GLY A 102 6.11 4.00 4.99
N ARG A 103 4.93 3.44 5.26
CA ARG A 103 3.81 4.15 5.88
C ARG A 103 4.40 5.02 6.99
N VAL A 104 4.15 6.34 6.94
CA VAL A 104 4.80 7.26 7.88
C VAL A 104 4.35 6.85 9.28
N VAL A 105 5.27 6.23 10.00
CA VAL A 105 5.07 5.74 11.35
C VAL A 105 5.43 6.89 12.29
N ASP A 106 4.56 7.16 13.25
CA ASP A 106 4.76 8.17 14.29
C ASP A 106 5.96 7.84 15.19
N GLU A 107 6.36 8.79 16.03
CA GLU A 107 7.40 8.60 17.06
C GLU A 107 7.02 7.46 18.05
N GLU A 108 5.73 7.16 18.22
CA GLU A 108 5.22 6.00 18.96
C GLU A 108 4.95 4.74 18.11
N GLY A 109 5.53 4.62 16.91
CA GLY A 109 5.43 3.39 16.13
C GLY A 109 4.05 3.12 15.51
N ARG A 110 3.14 4.11 15.50
CA ARG A 110 1.79 3.98 14.93
C ARG A 110 1.74 4.52 13.51
N GLU A 111 1.11 3.78 12.60
CA GLU A 111 0.77 4.31 11.29
C GLU A 111 -0.14 5.52 11.46
N ILE A 112 0.30 6.69 10.96
CA ILE A 112 -0.57 7.86 10.91
C ILE A 112 -1.76 7.50 10.00
N GLN A 113 -2.94 7.30 10.59
CA GLN A 113 -4.19 7.17 9.83
C GLN A 113 -4.33 8.43 8.97
N GLY A 114 -4.36 8.26 7.64
CA GLY A 114 -4.22 9.33 6.66
C GLY A 114 -3.00 9.22 5.73
N GLY A 115 -2.29 8.09 5.73
CA GLY A 115 -1.26 7.72 4.75
C GLY A 115 -1.69 7.79 3.27
N GLY A 116 -2.99 8.00 3.00
CA GLY A 116 -3.51 8.42 1.70
C GLY A 116 -4.29 9.73 1.82
N LYS A 117 -3.85 10.76 1.10
CA LYS A 117 -4.69 11.88 0.61
C LYS A 117 -5.42 12.71 1.70
N GLY A 118 -4.77 12.99 2.84
CA GLY A 118 -5.31 13.86 3.89
C GLY A 118 -4.40 15.05 4.27
N TYR A 119 -4.95 16.01 4.99
CA TYR A 119 -4.18 17.04 5.69
C TYR A 119 -3.46 16.41 6.88
N ARG A 120 -2.17 16.71 7.07
CA ARG A 120 -1.34 16.10 8.12
C ARG A 120 -0.90 17.14 9.15
N TYR A 121 -0.72 16.71 10.40
CA TYR A 121 -0.17 17.53 11.47
C TYR A 121 1.22 17.02 11.84
N PHE A 122 2.23 17.89 11.74
CA PHE A 122 3.64 17.56 11.98
C PHE A 122 4.13 18.12 13.32
N GLY A 123 4.87 17.33 14.10
CA GLY A 123 5.47 17.76 15.36
C GLY A 123 4.47 18.41 16.31
N ARG A 124 4.83 19.57 16.90
CA ARG A 124 3.96 20.36 17.79
C ARG A 124 2.63 20.80 17.17
N ALA A 125 2.44 20.72 15.85
CA ALA A 125 1.12 20.97 15.27
C ALA A 125 0.05 19.99 15.78
N LYS A 126 0.44 18.81 16.29
CA LYS A 126 -0.46 17.86 16.95
C LYS A 126 -0.90 18.31 18.34
N GLU A 127 -0.12 19.16 19.01
CA GLU A 127 -0.39 19.67 20.36
C GLU A 127 -1.32 20.88 20.37
N LEU A 128 -1.63 21.43 19.20
CA LEU A 128 -2.49 22.60 19.07
C LEU A 128 -3.88 22.32 19.67
N PRO A 129 -4.49 23.32 20.35
CA PRO A 129 -5.86 23.22 20.84
C PRO A 129 -6.83 22.80 19.72
N GLY A 130 -7.74 21.87 20.01
CA GLY A 130 -8.66 21.24 19.05
C GLY A 130 -8.04 20.10 18.21
N VAL A 131 -6.80 20.24 17.75
CA VAL A 131 -6.11 19.15 17.02
C VAL A 131 -5.72 18.03 17.99
N LYS A 132 -5.19 18.42 19.16
CA LYS A 132 -4.83 17.50 20.24
C LYS A 132 -6.03 16.65 20.66
N GLU A 133 -7.19 17.27 20.83
CA GLU A 133 -8.44 16.60 21.19
C GLU A 133 -8.88 15.60 20.10
N LEU A 134 -8.71 15.92 18.81
CA LEU A 134 -9.01 14.98 17.72
C LEU A 134 -8.12 13.74 17.78
N PHE A 135 -6.82 13.91 18.04
CA PHE A 135 -5.90 12.78 18.17
C PHE A 135 -6.16 11.98 19.45
N GLU A 136 -6.46 12.63 20.57
CA GLU A 136 -6.79 11.96 21.83
C GLU A 136 -8.13 11.21 21.74
N ALA A 137 -9.17 11.81 21.14
CA ALA A 137 -10.44 11.14 20.89
C ALA A 137 -10.27 9.92 19.96
N ALA A 138 -9.41 10.03 18.94
CA ALA A 138 -9.06 8.90 18.08
C ALA A 138 -8.28 7.80 18.81
N LYS A 139 -7.47 8.15 19.83
CA LYS A 139 -6.80 7.18 20.71
C LYS A 139 -7.77 6.48 21.66
N VAL A 140 -8.77 7.22 22.16
CA VAL A 140 -9.76 6.73 23.13
C VAL A 140 -10.80 5.82 22.48
N LYS A 141 -11.12 6.00 21.18
CA LYS A 141 -11.81 4.96 20.41
C LYS A 141 -10.90 3.74 20.36
N PRO A 142 -11.10 2.74 21.23
CA PRO A 142 -10.20 1.64 21.25
C PRO A 142 -10.41 0.91 19.93
N GLN A 143 -9.39 0.14 19.60
CA GLN A 143 -9.34 -0.89 18.59
C GLN A 143 -10.40 -2.00 18.83
N GLU A 144 -11.58 -1.68 19.38
CA GLU A 144 -12.71 -2.56 19.63
C GLU A 144 -13.42 -2.96 18.33
N GLU A 145 -13.19 -2.29 17.20
CA GLU A 145 -13.54 -2.85 15.89
C GLU A 145 -12.60 -3.99 15.45
N LYS A 146 -11.49 -4.21 16.17
CA LYS A 146 -10.73 -5.47 16.11
C LYS A 146 -11.07 -6.40 17.26
N ALA A 147 -12.20 -6.19 17.95
CA ALA A 147 -12.81 -7.27 18.72
C ALA A 147 -13.32 -8.29 17.69
N LEU A 148 -12.40 -9.18 17.30
CA LEU A 148 -12.62 -10.55 16.85
C LEU A 148 -13.68 -10.67 15.77
N GLU A 149 -13.26 -10.87 14.51
CA GLU A 149 -14.07 -11.39 13.40
C GLU A 149 -15.46 -11.84 13.88
N THR A 150 -16.41 -10.91 13.92
CA THR A 150 -17.69 -11.14 14.59
C THR A 150 -18.26 -12.41 13.97
N ARG A 151 -18.99 -13.25 14.70
CA ARG A 151 -19.51 -14.53 14.14
C ARG A 151 -20.18 -14.37 12.75
N SER A 152 -20.68 -13.18 12.44
CA SER A 152 -21.15 -12.75 11.13
C SER A 152 -20.07 -12.72 10.03
N ASP A 153 -18.88 -12.18 10.29
CA ASP A 153 -17.76 -12.07 9.34
C ASP A 153 -17.15 -13.43 9.02
N LEU A 154 -17.07 -14.33 10.01
CA LEU A 154 -16.71 -15.74 9.78
C LEU A 154 -17.72 -16.46 8.88
N ARG A 155 -19.02 -16.16 9.04
CA ARG A 155 -20.09 -16.75 8.22
C ARG A 155 -20.03 -16.33 6.75
N HIS A 156 -19.47 -15.16 6.45
CA HIS A 156 -19.29 -14.69 5.07
C HIS A 156 -18.10 -15.36 4.35
N LYS A 157 -17.17 -15.96 5.08
CA LYS A 157 -16.01 -16.68 4.52
C LYS A 157 -16.29 -18.15 4.20
N VAL A 158 -17.48 -18.63 4.56
CA VAL A 158 -17.89 -20.02 4.38
C VAL A 158 -18.88 -20.09 3.21
N ASP A 159 -18.46 -20.72 2.12
CA ASP A 159 -19.26 -20.83 0.89
C ASP A 159 -20.21 -22.04 0.94
N ALA A 160 -21.15 -22.11 -0.01
CA ALA A 160 -22.13 -23.20 -0.16
C ALA A 160 -21.46 -24.60 -0.17
N SER A 161 -20.23 -24.68 -0.67
CA SER A 161 -19.37 -25.87 -0.66
C SER A 161 -19.15 -26.46 0.72
N TYR A 162 -18.99 -25.63 1.75
CA TYR A 162 -18.77 -26.11 3.11
C TYR A 162 -20.00 -26.81 3.70
N TYR A 163 -21.19 -26.39 3.27
CA TYR A 163 -22.46 -27.01 3.67
C TYR A 163 -22.89 -28.12 2.70
N GLY A 164 -22.03 -28.51 1.75
CA GLY A 164 -22.30 -29.61 0.82
C GLY A 164 -23.26 -29.28 -0.32
N TYR A 165 -23.55 -28.00 -0.59
CA TYR A 165 -24.43 -27.58 -1.68
C TYR A 165 -23.71 -27.42 -3.04
N ASN A 166 -22.58 -28.09 -3.23
CA ASN A 166 -21.93 -28.09 -4.54
C ASN A 166 -22.74 -28.99 -5.50
N LEU A 167 -23.11 -28.43 -6.65
CA LEU A 167 -23.84 -29.04 -7.77
C LEU A 167 -23.14 -30.26 -8.42
N ASP A 168 -22.13 -30.86 -7.79
CA ASP A 168 -21.45 -32.05 -8.35
C ASP A 168 -22.38 -33.29 -8.36
N GLU A 169 -23.48 -33.23 -7.62
CA GLU A 169 -24.60 -34.18 -7.75
C GLU A 169 -25.44 -33.97 -9.02
N GLU A 170 -25.39 -32.80 -9.68
CA GLU A 170 -26.22 -32.51 -10.87
C GLU A 170 -25.60 -32.99 -12.20
N ASP A 171 -24.27 -33.14 -12.29
CA ASP A 171 -23.61 -33.54 -13.55
C ASP A 171 -23.61 -35.06 -13.78
N GLY A 172 -24.09 -35.85 -12.81
CA GLY A 172 -24.35 -37.30 -12.92
C GLY A 172 -23.10 -38.18 -13.08
N THR A 173 -21.91 -37.60 -13.04
CA THR A 173 -20.62 -38.29 -13.22
C THR A 173 -20.31 -39.27 -12.08
N LEU A 174 -20.57 -38.87 -10.84
CA LEU A 174 -20.41 -39.72 -9.66
C LEU A 174 -21.35 -40.93 -9.72
N LEU A 175 -22.62 -40.70 -10.08
CA LEU A 175 -23.63 -41.75 -10.22
C LEU A 175 -23.25 -42.76 -11.32
N ALA A 176 -22.69 -42.29 -12.44
CA ALA A 176 -22.21 -43.17 -13.51
C ALA A 176 -21.03 -44.04 -13.06
N TYR A 177 -20.10 -43.47 -12.28
CA TYR A 177 -18.97 -44.21 -11.71
C TYR A 177 -19.43 -45.25 -10.67
N GLU A 178 -20.37 -44.89 -9.80
CA GLU A 178 -20.97 -45.81 -8.82
C GLU A 178 -21.68 -46.97 -9.51
N ALA A 179 -22.49 -46.71 -10.53
CA ALA A 179 -23.18 -47.75 -11.30
C ALA A 179 -22.20 -48.69 -12.03
N GLN A 180 -21.08 -48.16 -12.52
CA GLN A 180 -20.04 -49.00 -13.15
C GLN A 180 -19.36 -49.89 -12.10
N LYS A 181 -19.02 -49.34 -10.93
CA LYS A 181 -18.46 -50.12 -9.82
C LYS A 181 -19.40 -51.17 -9.27
N GLU A 182 -20.70 -50.88 -9.21
CA GLU A 182 -21.72 -51.84 -8.80
C GLU A 182 -21.79 -53.02 -9.78
N LYS A 183 -21.73 -52.77 -11.09
CA LYS A 183 -21.68 -53.84 -12.10
C LYS A 183 -20.42 -54.70 -11.98
N GLU A 184 -19.25 -54.08 -11.85
CA GLU A 184 -17.98 -54.81 -11.66
C GLU A 184 -18.03 -55.70 -10.40
N ALA A 185 -18.60 -55.19 -9.29
CA ALA A 185 -18.75 -55.95 -8.06
C ALA A 185 -19.75 -57.11 -8.21
N PHE A 186 -20.86 -56.88 -8.93
CA PHE A 186 -21.85 -57.91 -9.22
C PHE A 186 -21.28 -59.01 -10.12
N GLU A 187 -20.55 -58.64 -11.17
CA GLU A 187 -19.86 -59.59 -12.06
C GLU A 187 -18.84 -60.42 -11.29
N HIS A 188 -18.00 -59.81 -10.46
CA HIS A 188 -17.05 -60.55 -9.61
C HIS A 188 -17.77 -61.51 -8.64
N THR A 189 -18.89 -61.09 -8.05
CA THR A 189 -19.67 -61.95 -7.16
C THR A 189 -20.33 -63.11 -7.91
N MET A 190 -20.81 -62.87 -9.14
CA MET A 190 -21.33 -63.93 -10.01
C MET A 190 -20.24 -64.89 -10.47
N GLU A 191 -19.05 -64.41 -10.83
CA GLU A 191 -17.91 -65.26 -11.19
C GLU A 191 -17.47 -66.12 -10.01
N ASP A 192 -17.44 -65.57 -8.80
CA ASP A 192 -17.17 -66.33 -7.58
C ASP A 192 -18.26 -67.40 -7.33
N GLN A 193 -19.54 -67.07 -7.55
CA GLN A 193 -20.65 -68.03 -7.43
C GLN A 193 -20.61 -69.12 -8.52
N GLU A 194 -20.31 -68.79 -9.77
CA GLU A 194 -20.16 -69.76 -10.85
C GLU A 194 -18.95 -70.67 -10.64
N ALA A 195 -17.87 -70.17 -10.03
CA ALA A 195 -16.73 -70.97 -9.60
C ALA A 195 -17.10 -71.94 -8.46
N GLU A 196 -17.89 -71.50 -7.48
CA GLU A 196 -18.43 -72.35 -6.41
C GLU A 196 -19.40 -73.43 -6.96
N ASP A 197 -20.24 -73.08 -7.93
CA ASP A 197 -21.19 -74.00 -8.58
C ASP A 197 -20.50 -74.98 -9.56
N ALA A 198 -19.35 -74.62 -10.15
CA ALA A 198 -18.56 -75.50 -11.02
C ALA A 198 -17.81 -76.60 -10.25
N ASP A 199 -17.42 -76.33 -9.00
CA ASP A 199 -16.83 -77.30 -8.06
C ASP A 199 -17.91 -78.12 -7.32
N TRP A 200 -19.20 -77.90 -7.63
CA TRP A 200 -20.31 -78.66 -7.08
C TRP A 200 -20.54 -79.96 -7.86
N GLU A 201 -20.09 -81.09 -7.32
CA GLU A 201 -20.46 -82.42 -7.81
C GLU A 201 -21.70 -82.95 -7.06
N PRO A 202 -22.76 -83.41 -7.75
CA PRO A 202 -23.85 -84.10 -7.08
C PRO A 202 -23.36 -85.44 -6.54
N LEU A 203 -23.60 -85.70 -5.26
CA LEU A 203 -23.27 -86.97 -4.62
C LEU A 203 -23.94 -88.14 -5.36
N PRO A 204 -23.21 -89.24 -5.67
CA PRO A 204 -23.81 -90.41 -6.28
C PRO A 204 -24.85 -91.03 -5.35
N GLY A 205 -26.04 -91.30 -5.89
CA GLY A 205 -27.11 -92.03 -5.21
C GLY A 205 -26.80 -93.52 -5.02
#